data_AF-A0A7C5N2S9-F1
#
_entry.id   AF-A0A7C5N2S9-F1
#
_cell.length_a   1.000
_cell.length_b   1.000
_cell.length_c   1.000
_cell.angle_alpha   90.00
_cell.angle_beta   90.00
_cell.angle_gamma   90.00
#
_symmetry.space_group_name_H-M   'P 1'
#
loop_
_entity.id
_entity.type
_entity.pdbx_description
1 polymer ?
#
loop_
_entity_poly.entity_id
_entity_poly.type
_entity_poly.pdbx_seq_one_letter_code
_entity_poly.pdbx_strand_id
1 'polypeptide(L)'
;DISRVLRAVNERSVRNERSVVHALPIGYSIDGHKGVSDPMGMVGDQLGVDVAVVSAETLAMRNIELALNRCHLQVEALICTPYASGLSTLVDDEATLGVAVVDFGGATTTVSVFNQGRLAYCDAIAIGGHHLTLDIARQLSVGVEEAERLKTFYGSVLPGQADERDLISVTPVGAGRDEIPNQVPRGILTRIVRPRMEEILTVVRERMQATGMMDVSGRRLVLTGGGSELTGLPELARRLLARNVRVGRPLGVVGLPEQARGPAFSTVAGMLVYPQICHQEFVEPGGGLNVSGSDSYLSRIAGWLRSGFSTSA
;
A
#
# COMPACT_ATOMS: atom_id res chain seq x y z
N ASP A 1 -16.73 21.66 -18.34
CA ASP A 1 -17.49 21.31 -17.12
C ASP A 1 -16.78 20.34 -16.17
N ILE A 2 -16.06 19.34 -16.67
CA ILE A 2 -15.36 18.31 -15.86
C ILE A 2 -14.52 18.92 -14.73
N SER A 3 -13.59 19.85 -15.04
CA SER A 3 -12.74 20.49 -14.03
C SER A 3 -13.53 21.26 -12.96
N ARG A 4 -14.68 21.84 -13.31
CA ARG A 4 -15.53 22.56 -12.36
C ARG A 4 -16.16 21.61 -11.34
N VAL A 5 -16.64 20.45 -11.79
CA VAL A 5 -17.25 19.45 -10.89
C VAL A 5 -16.18 18.84 -9.98
N LEU A 6 -15.00 18.52 -10.52
CA LEU A 6 -13.91 17.96 -9.73
C LEU A 6 -13.37 18.95 -8.67
N ARG A 7 -13.31 20.25 -8.98
CA ARG A 7 -13.01 21.31 -8.00
C ARG A 7 -14.01 21.31 -6.85
N ALA A 8 -15.30 21.28 -7.17
CA ALA A 8 -16.36 21.26 -6.15
C ALA A 8 -16.28 20.02 -5.25
N VAL A 9 -15.88 18.87 -5.79
CA VAL A 9 -15.64 17.65 -4.99
C VAL A 9 -14.47 17.85 -4.04
N ASN A 10 -13.35 18.41 -4.51
CA ASN A 10 -12.17 18.62 -3.68
C ASN A 10 -12.47 19.58 -2.51
N GLU A 11 -13.11 20.72 -2.80
CA GLU A 11 -13.52 21.72 -1.78
C GLU A 11 -14.41 21.10 -0.69
N ARG A 12 -15.33 20.20 -1.08
CA ARG A 12 -16.21 19.49 -0.13
C ARG A 12 -15.53 18.35 0.62
N SER A 13 -14.41 17.84 0.10
CA SER A 13 -13.70 16.68 0.65
C SER A 13 -12.63 17.07 1.67
N VAL A 14 -12.23 18.34 1.69
CA VAL A 14 -11.37 18.90 2.74
C VAL A 14 -12.10 18.80 4.08
N ARG A 15 -11.45 18.18 5.06
CA ARG A 15 -11.91 18.08 6.44
C ARG A 15 -10.91 18.80 7.34
N ASN A 16 -11.35 19.29 8.50
CA ASN A 16 -10.44 19.84 9.49
C ASN A 16 -9.33 18.82 9.80
N GLU A 17 -8.09 19.32 9.86
CA GLU A 17 -6.87 18.54 10.18
C GLU A 17 -6.46 17.46 9.15
N ARG A 18 -7.18 17.37 8.01
CA ARG A 18 -6.86 16.43 6.93
C ARG A 18 -6.71 17.15 5.60
N SER A 19 -5.70 16.76 4.83
CA SER A 19 -5.52 17.23 3.45
C SER A 19 -5.76 16.10 2.47
N VAL A 20 -6.35 16.44 1.33
CA VAL A 20 -6.52 15.51 0.20
C VAL A 20 -5.14 15.21 -0.38
N VAL A 21 -4.85 13.93 -0.56
CA VAL A 21 -3.62 13.42 -1.18
C VAL A 21 -3.89 12.97 -2.61
N HIS A 22 -5.00 12.25 -2.82
CA HIS A 22 -5.44 11.79 -4.14
C HIS A 22 -6.92 12.05 -4.33
N ALA A 23 -7.32 12.35 -5.56
CA ALA A 23 -8.71 12.48 -5.96
C ALA A 23 -8.85 11.93 -7.39
N LEU A 24 -9.35 10.69 -7.48
CA LEU A 24 -9.45 9.96 -8.73
C LEU A 24 -10.90 9.94 -9.20
N PRO A 25 -11.22 10.47 -10.40
CA PRO A 25 -12.53 10.25 -11.00
C PRO A 25 -12.69 8.76 -11.30
N ILE A 26 -13.67 8.10 -10.70
CA ILE A 26 -13.93 6.66 -10.85
C ILE A 26 -15.18 6.37 -11.68
N GLY A 27 -15.96 7.38 -12.02
CA GLY A 27 -17.09 7.24 -12.93
C GLY A 27 -17.74 8.58 -13.26
N TYR A 28 -18.39 8.64 -14.41
CA TYR A 28 -19.19 9.80 -14.82
C TYR A 28 -20.64 9.40 -15.06
N SER A 29 -21.51 10.39 -14.97
CA SER A 29 -22.91 10.28 -15.39
C SER A 29 -23.36 11.50 -16.17
N ILE A 30 -24.24 11.28 -17.15
CA ILE A 30 -24.87 12.36 -17.91
C ILE A 30 -26.38 12.19 -17.78
N ASP A 31 -27.07 13.24 -17.34
CA ASP A 31 -28.52 13.25 -17.13
C ASP A 31 -29.02 12.07 -16.26
N GLY A 32 -28.21 11.68 -15.27
CA GLY A 32 -28.50 10.58 -14.35
C GLY A 32 -28.11 9.18 -14.87
N HIS A 33 -27.71 9.05 -16.13
CA HIS A 33 -27.21 7.79 -16.69
C HIS A 33 -25.76 7.55 -16.28
N LYS A 34 -25.54 6.57 -15.39
CA LYS A 34 -24.21 6.16 -14.90
C LYS A 34 -23.45 5.28 -15.89
N GLY A 35 -22.14 5.16 -15.69
CA GLY A 35 -21.27 4.26 -16.45
C GLY A 35 -20.59 4.93 -17.64
N VAL A 36 -20.61 6.27 -17.71
CA VAL A 36 -19.86 7.02 -18.70
C VAL A 36 -18.38 6.97 -18.31
N SER A 37 -17.55 6.42 -19.19
CA SER A 37 -16.09 6.31 -18.98
C SER A 37 -15.37 7.62 -19.27
N ASP A 38 -15.73 8.26 -20.38
CA ASP A 38 -15.24 9.57 -20.79
C ASP A 38 -16.41 10.45 -21.26
N PRO A 39 -16.76 11.52 -20.51
CA PRO A 39 -17.86 12.42 -20.87
C PRO A 39 -17.44 13.49 -21.89
N MET A 40 -16.18 13.54 -22.33
CA MET A 40 -15.73 14.55 -23.29
C MET A 40 -16.45 14.42 -24.63
N GLY A 41 -16.97 15.54 -25.12
CA GLY A 41 -17.72 15.60 -26.39
C GLY A 41 -19.18 15.13 -26.31
N MET A 42 -19.64 14.68 -25.14
CA MET A 42 -21.04 14.34 -24.92
C MET A 42 -21.87 15.58 -24.56
N VAL A 43 -23.16 15.57 -24.93
CA VAL A 43 -24.11 16.64 -24.63
C VAL A 43 -25.10 16.14 -23.60
N GLY A 44 -25.38 16.97 -22.59
CA GLY A 44 -26.41 16.72 -21.58
C GLY A 44 -26.62 17.97 -20.71
N ASP A 45 -27.69 17.97 -19.93
CA ASP A 45 -28.04 19.07 -19.04
C ASP A 45 -27.29 18.97 -17.70
N GLN A 46 -27.03 17.75 -17.22
CA GLN A 46 -26.35 17.48 -15.96
C GLN A 46 -25.17 16.53 -16.13
N LEU A 47 -24.00 16.96 -15.64
CA LEU A 47 -22.80 16.12 -15.53
C LEU A 47 -22.56 15.75 -14.06
N GLY A 48 -22.58 14.45 -13.76
CA GLY A 48 -22.17 13.89 -12.48
C GLY A 48 -20.81 13.23 -12.56
N VAL A 49 -20.10 13.20 -11.43
CA VAL A 49 -18.83 12.49 -11.28
C VAL A 49 -18.77 11.81 -9.91
N ASP A 50 -18.36 10.55 -9.92
CA ASP A 50 -17.99 9.80 -8.73
C ASP A 50 -16.46 9.90 -8.58
N VAL A 51 -15.98 10.31 -7.40
CA VAL A 51 -14.55 10.52 -7.14
C VAL A 51 -14.13 9.73 -5.90
N ALA A 52 -13.09 8.91 -6.04
CA ALA A 52 -12.41 8.31 -4.91
C ALA A 52 -11.41 9.32 -4.34
N VAL A 53 -11.68 9.80 -3.12
CA VAL A 53 -10.80 10.76 -2.43
C VAL A 53 -10.02 10.08 -1.33
N VAL A 54 -8.69 10.18 -1.40
CA VAL A 54 -7.77 9.76 -0.36
C VAL A 54 -7.28 11.00 0.37
N SER A 55 -7.40 10.99 1.70
CA SER A 55 -6.88 12.06 2.56
C SER A 55 -5.97 11.49 3.62
N ALA A 56 -5.10 12.33 4.18
CA ALA A 56 -4.23 12.01 5.32
C ALA A 56 -4.17 13.18 6.30
N GLU A 57 -3.67 12.93 7.50
CA GLU A 57 -3.47 13.97 8.51
C GLU A 57 -2.45 15.01 8.04
N THR A 58 -2.85 16.28 8.05
CA THR A 58 -2.03 17.37 7.52
C THR A 58 -0.71 17.50 8.28
N LEU A 59 -0.73 17.35 9.61
CA LEU A 59 0.48 17.47 10.44
C LEU A 59 1.47 16.33 10.19
N ALA A 60 0.97 15.10 10.00
CA ALA A 60 1.83 13.96 9.68
C ALA A 60 2.57 14.18 8.36
N MET A 61 1.87 14.65 7.32
CA MET A 61 2.49 14.97 6.03
C MET A 61 3.52 16.09 6.14
N ARG A 62 3.21 17.17 6.87
CA ARG A 62 4.17 18.27 7.11
C ARG A 62 5.43 17.80 7.83
N ASN A 63 5.32 16.90 8.81
CA ASN A 63 6.48 16.39 9.52
C ASN A 63 7.41 15.59 8.59
N ILE A 64 6.86 14.82 7.66
CA ILE A 64 7.65 14.11 6.63
C ILE A 64 8.36 15.11 5.71
N GLU A 65 7.64 16.10 5.21
CA GLU A 65 8.21 17.14 4.33
C GLU A 65 9.32 17.93 5.02
N LEU A 66 9.10 18.35 6.27
CA LEU A 66 10.11 19.06 7.07
C LEU A 66 11.37 18.20 7.30
N ALA A 67 11.22 16.90 7.53
CA ALA A 67 12.35 16.00 7.69
C ALA A 67 13.20 15.90 6.41
N LEU A 68 12.56 15.83 5.23
CA LEU A 68 13.25 15.77 3.94
C LEU A 68 13.89 17.11 3.57
N ASN A 69 13.19 18.23 3.82
CA ASN A 69 13.72 19.58 3.58
C ASN A 69 14.99 19.86 4.39
N ARG A 70 15.11 19.32 5.62
CA ARG A 70 16.33 19.40 6.44
C ARG A 70 17.52 18.67 5.83
N CYS A 71 17.28 17.71 4.94
CA CYS A 71 18.30 17.02 4.15
C CYS A 71 18.58 17.72 2.81
N HIS A 72 18.08 18.96 2.62
CA HIS A 72 18.14 19.71 1.36
C HIS A 72 17.45 19.00 0.19
N LEU A 73 16.48 18.13 0.47
CA LEU A 73 15.63 17.47 -0.53
C LEU A 73 14.29 18.19 -0.60
N GLN A 74 13.75 18.36 -1.81
CA GLN A 74 12.40 18.90 -2.01
C GLN A 74 11.43 17.76 -2.32
N VAL A 75 10.26 17.79 -1.70
CA VAL A 75 9.18 16.83 -1.97
C VAL A 75 8.39 17.29 -3.19
N GLU A 76 8.51 16.57 -4.30
CA GLU A 76 7.76 16.90 -5.53
C GLU A 76 6.29 16.47 -5.42
N ALA A 77 6.02 15.31 -4.82
CA ALA A 77 4.68 14.78 -4.64
C ALA A 77 4.61 13.82 -3.45
N LEU A 78 3.40 13.67 -2.89
CA LEU A 78 3.08 12.66 -1.90
C LEU A 78 2.14 11.62 -2.52
N ILE A 79 2.37 10.35 -2.19
CA ILE A 79 1.51 9.24 -2.59
C ILE A 79 1.28 8.31 -1.39
N CYS A 80 0.05 7.82 -1.23
CA CYS A 80 -0.23 6.84 -0.19
C CYS A 80 0.34 5.46 -0.55
N THR A 81 0.93 4.78 0.44
CA THR A 81 1.53 3.44 0.30
C THR A 81 0.66 2.43 -0.45
N PRO A 82 -0.63 2.20 -0.07
CA PRO A 82 -1.44 1.17 -0.73
C PRO A 82 -1.67 1.45 -2.21
N TYR A 83 -1.70 2.72 -2.62
CA TYR A 83 -1.83 3.08 -4.02
C TYR A 83 -0.52 2.84 -4.78
N ALA A 84 0.61 3.36 -4.27
CA ALA A 84 1.93 3.16 -4.87
C ALA A 84 2.24 1.66 -5.06
N SER A 85 2.02 0.85 -4.03
CA SER A 85 2.25 -0.59 -4.10
C SER A 85 1.37 -1.29 -5.13
N GLY A 86 0.13 -0.82 -5.35
CA GLY A 86 -0.72 -1.33 -6.43
C GLY A 86 -0.19 -0.98 -7.82
N LEU A 87 0.28 0.26 -8.03
CA LEU A 87 0.80 0.71 -9.32
C LEU A 87 1.99 -0.11 -9.83
N SER A 88 2.81 -0.64 -8.93
CA SER A 88 3.99 -1.41 -9.30
C SER A 88 3.78 -2.92 -9.24
N THR A 89 2.66 -3.44 -8.73
CA THR A 89 2.50 -4.89 -8.55
C THR A 89 1.40 -5.50 -9.39
N LEU A 90 0.48 -4.68 -9.89
CA LEU A 90 -0.63 -5.11 -10.72
C LEU A 90 -0.23 -5.17 -12.19
N VAL A 91 -0.87 -6.07 -12.93
CA VAL A 91 -0.96 -5.99 -14.39
C VAL A 91 -2.32 -5.41 -14.79
N ASP A 92 -2.40 -4.78 -15.96
CA ASP A 92 -3.56 -3.98 -16.40
C ASP A 92 -4.90 -4.75 -16.33
N ASP A 93 -4.89 -6.03 -16.71
CA ASP A 93 -6.08 -6.88 -16.67
C ASP A 93 -6.61 -7.07 -15.24
N GLU A 94 -5.73 -7.15 -14.23
CA GLU A 94 -6.15 -7.29 -12.84
C GLU A 94 -6.82 -6.02 -12.32
N ALA A 95 -6.22 -4.87 -12.61
CA ALA A 95 -6.77 -3.57 -12.24
C ALA A 95 -8.12 -3.32 -12.94
N THR A 96 -8.25 -3.76 -14.19
CA THR A 96 -9.48 -3.63 -14.99
C THR A 96 -10.61 -4.51 -14.46
N LEU A 97 -10.32 -5.78 -14.14
CA LEU A 97 -11.32 -6.76 -13.70
C LEU A 97 -11.73 -6.64 -12.23
N GLY A 98 -10.98 -5.89 -11.42
CA GLY A 98 -11.15 -5.83 -9.98
C GLY A 98 -10.11 -6.68 -9.25
N VAL A 99 -9.33 -6.04 -8.38
CA VAL A 99 -8.29 -6.69 -7.58
C VAL A 99 -8.06 -5.96 -6.27
N ALA A 100 -7.81 -6.72 -5.21
CA ALA A 100 -7.29 -6.19 -3.95
C ALA A 100 -5.77 -6.37 -3.88
N VAL A 101 -5.07 -5.34 -3.42
CA VAL A 101 -3.65 -5.41 -3.09
C VAL A 101 -3.53 -5.27 -1.58
N VAL A 102 -2.83 -6.21 -0.96
CA VAL A 102 -2.52 -6.17 0.47
C VAL A 102 -1.00 -6.07 0.60
N ASP A 103 -0.52 -4.90 1.02
CA ASP A 103 0.88 -4.64 1.31
C ASP A 103 1.14 -4.91 2.79
N PHE A 104 1.84 -6.00 3.07
CA PHE A 104 2.21 -6.41 4.41
C PHE A 104 3.61 -5.90 4.74
N GLY A 105 3.66 -4.73 5.37
CA GLY A 105 4.88 -4.06 5.80
C GLY A 105 5.31 -4.40 7.23
N GLY A 106 6.32 -3.69 7.73
CA GLY A 106 6.84 -3.89 9.08
C GLY A 106 5.88 -3.40 10.17
N ALA A 107 5.47 -2.14 10.12
CA ALA A 107 4.58 -1.55 11.12
C ALA A 107 3.09 -1.68 10.78
N THR A 108 2.76 -1.68 9.48
CA THR A 108 1.39 -1.59 8.98
C THR A 108 1.13 -2.64 7.90
N THR A 109 -0.14 -2.97 7.76
CA THR A 109 -0.68 -3.70 6.61
C THR A 109 -1.64 -2.75 5.91
N THR A 110 -1.41 -2.48 4.65
CA THR A 110 -2.27 -1.56 3.88
C THR A 110 -3.03 -2.34 2.81
N VAL A 111 -4.22 -1.85 2.47
CA VAL A 111 -5.09 -2.46 1.47
C VAL A 111 -5.43 -1.39 0.45
N SER A 112 -5.39 -1.74 -0.83
CA SER A 112 -6.02 -0.99 -1.91
C SER A 112 -6.91 -1.90 -2.74
N VAL A 113 -7.97 -1.33 -3.30
CA VAL A 113 -8.79 -2.01 -4.30
C VAL A 113 -8.79 -1.19 -5.57
N PHE A 114 -8.46 -1.86 -6.67
CA PHE A 114 -8.52 -1.32 -8.01
C PHE A 114 -9.68 -1.95 -8.74
N ASN A 115 -10.42 -1.14 -9.51
CA ASN A 115 -11.52 -1.59 -10.35
C ASN A 115 -11.57 -0.68 -11.58
N GLN A 116 -11.82 -1.26 -12.76
CA GLN A 116 -11.83 -0.53 -14.04
C GLN A 116 -10.54 0.31 -14.25
N GLY A 117 -9.40 -0.23 -13.81
CA GLY A 117 -8.09 0.39 -13.96
C GLY A 117 -7.79 1.53 -12.98
N ARG A 118 -8.69 1.81 -12.02
CA ARG A 118 -8.57 2.96 -11.11
C ARG A 118 -8.59 2.53 -9.65
N LEU A 119 -7.92 3.29 -8.79
CA LEU A 119 -8.01 3.12 -7.34
C LEU A 119 -9.43 3.48 -6.87
N ALA A 120 -10.15 2.51 -6.33
CA ALA A 120 -11.49 2.67 -5.79
C ALA A 120 -11.49 2.84 -4.27
N TYR A 121 -10.52 2.26 -3.58
CA TYR A 121 -10.44 2.28 -2.12
C TYR A 121 -9.01 2.07 -1.62
N CYS A 122 -8.69 2.66 -0.48
CA CYS A 122 -7.51 2.30 0.28
C CYS A 122 -7.73 2.42 1.80
N ASP A 123 -7.03 1.61 2.57
CA ASP A 123 -7.00 1.65 4.03
C ASP A 123 -5.64 1.21 4.58
N ALA A 124 -5.37 1.57 5.83
CA ALA A 124 -4.16 1.19 6.55
C ALA A 124 -4.54 0.65 7.94
N ILE A 125 -4.02 -0.53 8.26
CA ILE A 125 -4.19 -1.20 9.55
C ILE A 125 -2.85 -1.11 10.28
N ALA A 126 -2.87 -0.63 11.52
CA ALA A 126 -1.69 -0.47 12.37
C ALA A 126 -1.16 -1.80 12.95
N ILE A 127 -1.13 -2.85 12.12
CA ILE A 127 -0.58 -4.17 12.44
C ILE A 127 0.28 -4.62 11.25
N GLY A 128 1.50 -5.06 11.52
CA GLY A 128 2.51 -5.41 10.51
C GLY A 128 3.46 -6.50 11.01
N GLY A 129 4.47 -6.85 10.22
CA GLY A 129 5.45 -7.91 10.54
C GLY A 129 6.24 -7.70 11.83
N HIS A 130 6.34 -6.47 12.34
CA HIS A 130 6.95 -6.17 13.64
C HIS A 130 6.13 -6.75 14.80
N HIS A 131 4.80 -6.81 14.68
CA HIS A 131 3.96 -7.42 15.71
C HIS A 131 4.23 -8.92 15.83
N LEU A 132 4.41 -9.61 14.70
CA LEU A 132 4.86 -11.00 14.69
C LEU A 132 6.24 -11.16 15.35
N THR A 133 7.14 -10.23 15.07
CA THR A 133 8.50 -10.23 15.64
C THR A 133 8.44 -10.10 17.17
N LEU A 134 7.60 -9.23 17.69
CA LEU A 134 7.39 -9.07 19.12
C LEU A 134 6.75 -10.31 19.77
N ASP A 135 5.86 -11.02 19.07
CA ASP A 135 5.30 -12.27 19.58
C ASP A 135 6.35 -13.37 19.70
N ILE A 136 7.22 -13.48 18.70
CA ILE A 136 8.37 -14.41 18.73
C ILE A 136 9.30 -14.05 19.89
N ALA A 137 9.64 -12.76 20.03
CA ALA A 137 10.50 -12.27 21.11
C ALA A 137 9.93 -12.62 22.50
N ARG A 138 8.62 -12.41 22.71
CA ARG A 138 7.96 -12.70 23.98
C ARG A 138 7.85 -14.21 24.25
N GLN A 139 7.47 -15.01 23.26
CA GLN A 139 7.23 -16.43 23.46
C GLN A 139 8.52 -17.25 23.57
N LEU A 140 9.61 -16.82 22.93
CA LEU A 140 10.92 -17.46 23.03
C LEU A 140 11.85 -16.78 24.03
N SER A 141 11.41 -15.70 24.67
CA SER A 141 12.22 -14.87 25.58
C SER A 141 13.56 -14.45 24.96
N VAL A 142 13.55 -13.98 23.71
CA VAL A 142 14.74 -13.52 22.97
C VAL A 142 14.68 -12.02 22.65
N GLY A 143 15.83 -11.44 22.30
CA GLY A 143 15.90 -10.05 21.84
C GLY A 143 15.14 -9.85 20.52
N VAL A 144 14.68 -8.61 20.27
CA VAL A 144 13.90 -8.27 19.07
C VAL A 144 14.67 -8.57 17.78
N GLU A 145 15.98 -8.30 17.75
CA GLU A 145 16.83 -8.60 16.59
C GLU A 145 16.94 -10.11 16.33
N GLU A 146 17.10 -10.92 17.38
CA GLU A 146 17.13 -12.38 17.25
C GLU A 146 15.76 -12.92 16.83
N ALA A 147 14.67 -12.37 17.35
CA ALA A 147 13.33 -12.72 16.90
C ALA A 147 13.11 -12.42 15.41
N GLU A 148 13.58 -11.27 14.92
CA GLU A 148 13.53 -10.92 13.50
C GLU A 148 14.34 -11.91 12.66
N ARG A 149 15.54 -12.29 13.15
CA ARG A 149 16.38 -13.31 12.50
C ARG A 149 15.64 -14.64 12.42
N LEU A 150 15.11 -15.14 13.54
CA LEU A 150 14.36 -16.39 13.59
C LEU A 150 13.16 -16.37 12.64
N LYS A 151 12.39 -15.27 12.63
CA LYS A 151 11.25 -15.06 11.73
C LYS A 151 11.68 -15.14 10.25
N THR A 152 12.75 -14.46 9.87
CA THR A 152 13.18 -14.37 8.47
C THR A 152 13.80 -15.67 7.97
N PHE A 153 14.59 -16.37 8.80
CA PHE A 153 15.26 -17.61 8.39
C PHE A 153 14.38 -18.86 8.49
N TYR A 154 13.50 -18.92 9.50
CA TYR A 154 12.77 -20.15 9.84
C TYR A 154 11.24 -19.98 9.86
N GLY A 155 10.72 -18.76 9.68
CA GLY A 155 9.30 -18.47 9.75
C GLY A 155 8.49 -19.17 8.67
N SER A 156 7.41 -19.83 9.10
CA SER A 156 6.45 -20.50 8.23
C SER A 156 5.06 -20.47 8.86
N VAL A 157 4.02 -20.36 8.03
CA VAL A 157 2.62 -20.61 8.46
C VAL A 157 2.15 -22.03 8.14
N LEU A 158 2.94 -22.80 7.39
CA LEU A 158 2.65 -24.18 7.03
C LEU A 158 3.32 -25.13 8.02
N PRO A 159 2.57 -26.10 8.60
CA PRO A 159 3.17 -27.16 9.39
C PRO A 159 3.98 -28.10 8.48
N GLY A 160 5.28 -28.23 8.75
CA GLY A 160 6.17 -29.17 8.05
C GLY A 160 6.27 -30.52 8.76
N GLN A 161 6.41 -31.61 8.01
CA GLN A 161 6.62 -32.95 8.59
C GLN A 161 7.92 -33.06 9.42
N ALA A 162 8.92 -32.25 9.08
CA ALA A 162 10.20 -32.18 9.79
C ALA A 162 10.23 -31.15 10.93
N ASP A 163 9.17 -30.37 11.15
CA ASP A 163 9.18 -29.23 12.09
C ASP A 163 9.52 -29.61 13.53
N GLU A 164 9.16 -30.82 13.95
CA GLU A 164 9.46 -31.32 15.31
C GLU A 164 10.87 -31.91 15.43
N ARG A 165 11.55 -32.18 14.30
CA ARG A 165 12.91 -32.74 14.24
C ARG A 165 13.96 -31.68 13.93
N ASP A 166 13.59 -30.67 13.15
CA ASP A 166 14.46 -29.58 12.77
C ASP A 166 14.64 -28.65 13.96
N LEU A 167 15.81 -28.71 14.59
CA LEU A 167 16.15 -27.88 15.74
C LEU A 167 16.76 -26.55 15.29
N ILE A 168 16.28 -25.46 15.88
CA ILE A 168 16.80 -24.10 15.68
C ILE A 168 17.45 -23.60 16.97
N SER A 169 18.60 -22.93 16.83
CA SER A 169 19.29 -22.31 17.95
C SER A 169 18.63 -21.00 18.35
N VAL A 170 18.41 -20.84 19.65
CA VAL A 170 17.73 -19.69 20.26
C VAL A 170 18.55 -19.25 21.45
N THR A 171 18.92 -17.96 21.47
CA THR A 171 19.68 -17.36 22.58
C THR A 171 18.74 -16.49 23.41
N PRO A 172 18.35 -16.91 24.63
CA PRO A 172 17.47 -16.13 25.49
C PRO A 172 18.08 -14.77 25.89
N VAL A 173 17.23 -13.81 26.21
CA VAL A 173 17.63 -12.52 26.79
C VAL A 173 18.33 -12.76 28.12
N GLY A 174 19.48 -12.11 28.31
CA GLY A 174 20.26 -12.22 29.54
C GLY A 174 21.19 -13.42 29.58
N ALA A 175 21.23 -14.24 28.53
CA ALA A 175 22.20 -15.31 28.41
C ALA A 175 23.63 -14.75 28.40
N GLY A 176 24.53 -15.41 29.13
CA GLY A 176 25.96 -15.04 29.16
C GLY A 176 26.61 -15.20 27.78
N ARG A 177 27.68 -14.45 27.49
CA ARG A 177 28.41 -14.55 26.20
C ARG A 177 28.92 -15.96 25.88
N ASP A 178 29.16 -16.78 26.90
CA ASP A 178 29.68 -18.15 26.78
C ASP A 178 28.60 -19.23 26.99
N GLU A 179 27.33 -18.85 27.17
CA GLU A 179 26.24 -19.83 27.31
C GLU A 179 25.87 -20.44 25.96
N ILE A 180 25.70 -21.76 25.95
CA ILE A 180 25.33 -22.52 24.76
C ILE A 180 23.88 -22.15 24.40
N PRO A 181 23.59 -21.73 23.14
CA PRO A 181 22.23 -21.45 22.71
C PRO A 181 21.33 -22.65 22.91
N ASN A 182 20.13 -22.41 23.42
CA ASN A 182 19.10 -23.44 23.55
C ASN A 182 18.70 -23.92 22.15
N GLN A 183 18.34 -25.19 22.03
CA GLN A 183 17.78 -25.74 20.81
C GLN A 183 16.29 -26.01 21.01
N VAL A 184 15.47 -25.49 20.10
CA VAL A 184 14.03 -25.71 20.09
C VAL A 184 13.59 -26.25 18.74
N PRO A 185 12.54 -27.08 18.66
CA PRO A 185 11.98 -27.48 17.38
C PRO A 185 11.44 -26.27 16.60
N ARG A 186 11.68 -26.24 15.27
CA ARG A 186 11.14 -25.22 14.36
C ARG A 186 9.62 -25.10 14.47
N GLY A 187 8.92 -26.19 14.79
CA GLY A 187 7.48 -26.21 14.98
C GLY A 187 6.98 -25.24 16.06
N ILE A 188 7.80 -24.87 17.05
CA ILE A 188 7.44 -23.81 18.00
C ILE A 188 7.23 -22.48 17.27
N LEU A 189 8.11 -22.14 16.32
CA LEU A 189 7.99 -20.91 15.54
C LEU A 189 6.71 -20.92 14.69
N THR A 190 6.41 -22.04 14.02
CA THR A 190 5.16 -22.20 13.25
C THR A 190 3.91 -21.99 14.13
N ARG A 191 3.93 -22.49 15.38
CA ARG A 191 2.84 -22.30 16.37
C ARG A 191 2.67 -20.84 16.81
N ILE A 192 3.70 -20.02 16.74
CA ILE A 192 3.66 -18.58 17.03
C ILE A 192 3.19 -17.80 15.79
N VAL A 193 3.80 -18.11 14.64
CA VAL A 193 3.64 -17.37 13.39
C VAL A 193 2.24 -17.52 12.82
N ARG A 194 1.72 -18.75 12.78
CA ARG A 194 0.45 -19.06 12.12
C ARG A 194 -0.75 -18.32 12.73
N PRO A 195 -1.00 -18.33 14.06
CA PRO A 195 -2.13 -17.60 14.64
C PRO A 195 -2.05 -16.09 14.40
N ARG A 196 -0.86 -15.49 14.49
CA ARG A 196 -0.67 -14.05 14.22
C ARG A 196 -0.99 -13.71 12.76
N MET A 197 -0.61 -14.55 11.81
CA MET A 197 -0.97 -14.33 10.40
C MET A 197 -2.46 -14.53 10.14
N GLU A 198 -3.09 -15.52 10.78
CA GLU A 198 -4.56 -15.70 10.73
C GLU A 198 -5.30 -14.48 11.26
N GLU A 199 -4.82 -13.89 12.36
CA GLU A 199 -5.37 -12.65 12.93
C GLU A 199 -5.26 -11.49 11.94
N ILE A 200 -4.06 -11.18 11.42
CA ILE A 200 -3.84 -10.06 10.49
C ILE A 200 -4.72 -10.21 9.24
N LEU A 201 -4.77 -11.39 8.63
CA LEU A 201 -5.59 -11.65 7.45
C LEU A 201 -7.09 -11.56 7.76
N THR A 202 -7.51 -11.93 8.98
CA THR A 202 -8.89 -11.78 9.42
C THR A 202 -9.26 -10.30 9.56
N VAL A 203 -8.40 -9.48 10.16
CA VAL A 203 -8.63 -8.02 10.26
C VAL A 203 -8.72 -7.40 8.86
N VAL A 204 -7.83 -7.77 7.93
CA VAL A 204 -7.89 -7.31 6.53
C VAL A 204 -9.24 -7.67 5.90
N ARG A 205 -9.69 -8.92 6.05
CA ARG A 205 -10.98 -9.38 5.52
C ARG A 205 -12.13 -8.56 6.09
N GLU A 206 -12.17 -8.37 7.41
CA GLU A 206 -13.24 -7.65 8.10
C GLU A 206 -13.31 -6.18 7.65
N ARG A 207 -12.17 -5.51 7.50
CA ARG A 207 -12.11 -4.12 7.00
C ARG A 207 -12.63 -4.01 5.56
N MET A 208 -12.27 -4.96 4.70
CA MET A 208 -12.77 -5.01 3.33
C MET A 208 -14.27 -5.37 3.26
N GLN A 209 -14.76 -6.24 4.14
CA GLN A 209 -16.18 -6.60 4.20
C GLN A 209 -17.03 -5.42 4.67
N ALA A 210 -16.61 -4.75 5.74
CA ALA A 210 -17.31 -3.59 6.31
C ALA A 210 -17.47 -2.43 5.32
N THR A 211 -16.61 -2.36 4.31
CA THR A 211 -16.61 -1.31 3.27
C THR A 211 -17.15 -1.79 1.92
N GLY A 212 -17.64 -3.04 1.82
CA GLY A 212 -18.13 -3.64 0.56
C GLY A 212 -17.03 -3.94 -0.47
N MET A 213 -15.77 -3.71 -0.12
CA MET A 213 -14.61 -3.84 -1.00
C MET A 213 -14.25 -5.30 -1.31
N MET A 214 -14.74 -6.24 -0.50
CA MET A 214 -14.66 -7.66 -0.86
C MET A 214 -15.39 -7.95 -2.18
N ASP A 215 -16.53 -7.33 -2.45
CA ASP A 215 -17.30 -7.61 -3.66
C ASP A 215 -16.71 -6.90 -4.89
N VAL A 216 -16.19 -5.69 -4.68
CA VAL A 216 -15.57 -4.86 -5.74
C VAL A 216 -14.23 -5.43 -6.21
N SER A 217 -13.43 -6.03 -5.32
CA SER A 217 -12.09 -6.55 -5.63
C SER A 217 -12.08 -7.84 -6.47
N GLY A 218 -13.22 -8.28 -7.00
CA GLY A 218 -13.30 -9.46 -7.85
C GLY A 218 -12.82 -10.73 -7.12
N ARG A 219 -12.24 -11.69 -7.85
CA ARG A 219 -11.74 -12.94 -7.26
C ARG A 219 -10.23 -12.93 -6.96
N ARG A 220 -9.51 -11.85 -7.25
CA ARG A 220 -8.06 -11.82 -7.19
C ARG A 220 -7.56 -10.95 -6.04
N LEU A 221 -6.49 -11.42 -5.41
CA LEU A 221 -5.77 -10.68 -4.39
C LEU A 221 -4.26 -10.79 -4.64
N VAL A 222 -3.57 -9.67 -4.53
CA VAL A 222 -2.12 -9.59 -4.66
C VAL A 222 -1.53 -9.23 -3.31
N LEU A 223 -0.70 -10.13 -2.76
CA LEU A 223 0.09 -9.86 -1.56
C LEU A 223 1.41 -9.20 -1.96
N THR A 224 1.83 -8.16 -1.27
CA THR A 224 3.14 -7.53 -1.47
C THR A 224 3.72 -7.02 -0.14
N GLY A 225 4.83 -6.30 -0.17
CA GLY A 225 5.58 -5.88 1.01
C GLY A 225 6.50 -6.98 1.53
N GLY A 226 7.47 -6.61 2.37
CA GLY A 226 8.47 -7.57 2.87
C GLY A 226 7.87 -8.70 3.71
N GLY A 227 6.78 -8.44 4.43
CA GLY A 227 6.07 -9.48 5.18
C GLY A 227 5.43 -10.54 4.30
N SER A 228 5.17 -10.24 3.01
CA SER A 228 4.59 -11.21 2.07
C SER A 228 5.54 -12.35 1.69
N GLU A 229 6.83 -12.23 2.01
CA GLU A 229 7.83 -13.27 1.79
C GLU A 229 7.77 -14.42 2.80
N LEU A 230 6.92 -14.30 3.83
CA LEU A 230 6.73 -15.35 4.81
C LEU A 230 6.24 -16.64 4.17
N THR A 231 6.97 -17.73 4.40
CA THR A 231 6.69 -19.04 3.81
C THR A 231 5.27 -19.50 4.10
N GLY A 232 4.50 -19.76 3.04
CA GLY A 232 3.14 -20.27 3.14
C GLY A 232 2.03 -19.21 3.26
N LEU A 233 2.38 -17.92 3.33
CA LEU A 233 1.39 -16.87 3.49
C LEU A 233 0.38 -16.79 2.32
N PRO A 234 0.78 -16.93 1.04
CA PRO A 234 -0.17 -16.95 -0.08
C PRO A 234 -1.22 -18.07 0.05
N GLU A 235 -0.81 -19.26 0.50
CA GLU A 235 -1.67 -20.41 0.71
C GLU A 235 -2.66 -20.16 1.86
N LEU A 236 -2.16 -19.62 2.98
CA LEU A 236 -3.00 -19.25 4.11
C LEU A 236 -4.02 -18.17 3.72
N ALA A 237 -3.59 -17.12 3.04
CA ALA A 237 -4.46 -16.05 2.55
C ALA A 237 -5.51 -16.55 1.57
N ARG A 238 -5.14 -17.45 0.64
CA ARG A 238 -6.09 -18.09 -0.29
C ARG A 238 -7.21 -18.82 0.46
N ARG A 239 -6.85 -19.56 1.51
CA ARG A 239 -7.82 -20.29 2.35
C ARG A 239 -8.72 -19.36 3.16
N LEU A 240 -8.16 -18.35 3.81
CA LEU A 240 -8.91 -17.46 4.72
C LEU A 240 -9.79 -16.43 4.00
N LEU A 241 -9.31 -15.94 2.86
CA LEU A 241 -9.96 -14.87 2.10
C LEU A 241 -10.85 -15.40 0.97
N ALA A 242 -10.74 -16.69 0.63
CA ALA A 242 -11.46 -17.32 -0.48
C ALA A 242 -11.24 -16.59 -1.83
N ARG A 243 -10.00 -16.13 -2.07
CA ARG A 243 -9.57 -15.42 -3.28
C ARG A 243 -8.37 -16.12 -3.94
N ASN A 244 -8.20 -15.89 -5.23
CA ASN A 244 -7.01 -16.27 -5.97
C ASN A 244 -5.86 -15.34 -5.56
N VAL A 245 -4.99 -15.85 -4.69
CA VAL A 245 -3.84 -15.11 -4.16
C VAL A 245 -2.57 -15.40 -4.95
N ARG A 246 -1.82 -14.33 -5.28
CA ARG A 246 -0.43 -14.38 -5.73
C ARG A 246 0.43 -13.35 -4.99
N VAL A 247 1.75 -13.53 -5.01
CA VAL A 247 2.69 -12.49 -4.56
C VAL A 247 2.96 -11.52 -5.72
N GLY A 248 2.83 -10.23 -5.44
CA GLY A 248 3.16 -9.12 -6.32
C GLY A 248 4.61 -8.72 -6.16
N ARG A 249 5.28 -8.46 -7.27
CA ARG A 249 6.64 -7.93 -7.30
C ARG A 249 6.66 -6.66 -8.14
N PRO A 250 7.61 -5.74 -7.91
CA PRO A 250 7.75 -4.52 -8.69
C PRO A 250 7.82 -4.76 -10.21
N LEU A 251 6.99 -4.02 -10.94
CA LEU A 251 6.88 -3.91 -12.39
C LEU A 251 6.91 -2.43 -12.79
N GLY A 252 7.03 -2.15 -14.09
CA GLY A 252 6.93 -0.78 -14.63
C GLY A 252 8.19 0.09 -14.49
N VAL A 253 9.30 -0.48 -14.00
CA VAL A 253 10.59 0.23 -13.88
C VAL A 253 11.69 -0.52 -14.63
N VAL A 254 12.20 0.09 -15.70
CA VAL A 254 13.30 -0.46 -16.50
C VAL A 254 14.62 -0.31 -15.74
N GLY A 255 15.46 -1.35 -15.77
CA GLY A 255 16.79 -1.32 -15.15
C GLY A 255 16.79 -1.51 -13.63
N LEU A 256 15.68 -1.98 -13.05
CA LEU A 256 15.61 -2.25 -11.62
C LEU A 256 16.65 -3.32 -11.20
N PRO A 257 17.54 -3.02 -10.23
CA PRO A 257 18.54 -3.98 -9.74
C PRO A 257 17.90 -5.25 -9.20
N GLU A 258 18.60 -6.38 -9.27
CA GLU A 258 18.06 -7.68 -8.83
C GLU A 258 17.63 -7.65 -7.35
N GLN A 259 18.38 -6.95 -6.48
CA GLN A 259 18.02 -6.82 -5.07
C GLN A 259 16.71 -6.06 -4.85
N ALA A 260 16.31 -5.20 -5.80
CA ALA A 260 15.11 -4.38 -5.71
C ALA A 260 13.88 -5.06 -6.34
N ARG A 261 13.99 -6.30 -6.84
CA ARG A 261 12.86 -7.04 -7.46
C ARG A 261 11.96 -7.76 -6.45
N GLY A 262 12.32 -7.73 -5.16
CA GLY A 262 11.52 -8.31 -4.09
C GLY A 262 10.25 -7.50 -3.79
N PRO A 263 9.21 -8.12 -3.21
CA PRO A 263 7.95 -7.46 -2.87
C PRO A 263 8.13 -6.30 -1.88
N ALA A 264 9.19 -6.32 -1.06
CA ALA A 264 9.57 -5.24 -0.14
C ALA A 264 9.82 -3.88 -0.83
N PHE A 265 10.13 -3.87 -2.13
CA PHE A 265 10.42 -2.65 -2.89
C PHE A 265 9.21 -2.12 -3.68
N SER A 266 8.04 -2.74 -3.53
CA SER A 266 6.84 -2.39 -4.31
C SER A 266 6.40 -0.95 -4.13
N THR A 267 6.35 -0.43 -2.91
CA THR A 267 5.97 0.97 -2.68
C THR A 267 6.94 1.94 -3.37
N VAL A 268 8.24 1.69 -3.23
CA VAL A 268 9.29 2.58 -3.80
C VAL A 268 9.26 2.52 -5.34
N ALA A 269 9.12 1.34 -5.93
CA ALA A 269 8.93 1.23 -7.37
C ALA A 269 7.64 1.92 -7.83
N GLY A 270 6.57 1.82 -7.05
CA GLY A 270 5.31 2.51 -7.29
C GLY A 270 5.43 4.02 -7.29
N MET A 271 6.26 4.58 -6.41
CA MET A 271 6.60 6.00 -6.39
C MET A 271 7.31 6.46 -7.68
N LEU A 272 8.06 5.57 -8.34
CA LEU A 272 8.71 5.88 -9.63
C LEU A 272 7.74 5.77 -10.82
N VAL A 273 6.70 4.91 -10.70
CA VAL A 273 5.64 4.78 -11.71
C VAL A 273 4.64 5.93 -11.62
N TYR A 274 4.34 6.40 -10.41
CA TYR A 274 3.29 7.40 -10.15
C TYR A 274 3.36 8.68 -11.01
N PRO A 275 4.53 9.31 -11.23
CA PRO A 275 4.63 10.50 -12.08
C PRO A 275 4.11 10.30 -13.52
N GLN A 276 4.06 9.07 -14.01
CA GLN A 276 3.57 8.75 -15.35
C GLN A 276 2.03 8.81 -15.44
N ILE A 277 1.33 8.67 -14.31
CA ILE A 277 -0.15 8.54 -14.28
C ILE A 277 -0.85 9.61 -13.44
N CYS A 278 -0.11 10.40 -12.65
CA CYS A 278 -0.69 11.39 -11.74
C CYS A 278 -1.57 12.44 -12.43
N HIS A 279 -1.40 12.64 -13.75
CA HIS A 279 -2.24 13.51 -14.57
C HIS A 279 -3.69 13.02 -14.75
N GLN A 280 -3.96 11.75 -14.41
CA GLN A 280 -5.30 11.17 -14.41
C GLN A 280 -6.09 11.55 -13.14
N GLU A 281 -5.42 12.11 -12.14
CA GLU A 281 -6.01 12.61 -10.90
C GLU A 281 -6.42 14.07 -11.05
N PHE A 282 -7.42 14.47 -10.26
CA PHE A 282 -7.78 15.87 -10.11
C PHE A 282 -7.65 16.27 -8.66
N VAL A 283 -6.44 16.67 -8.28
CA VAL A 283 -6.17 17.30 -6.99
C VAL A 283 -5.93 18.78 -7.27
N GLU A 284 -6.85 19.64 -6.83
CA GLU A 284 -6.53 21.06 -6.79
C GLU A 284 -5.54 21.34 -5.68
N PRO A 285 -4.54 22.22 -5.92
CA PRO A 285 -3.69 22.70 -4.85
C PRO A 285 -4.56 23.43 -3.84
N GLY A 286 -4.82 22.79 -2.70
CA GLY A 286 -5.45 23.44 -1.56
C GLY A 286 -4.63 24.67 -1.19
N GLY A 287 -5.26 25.85 -1.21
CA GLY A 287 -4.63 27.10 -0.81
C GLY A 287 -4.09 27.00 0.62
N GLY A 288 -2.82 27.36 0.79
CA GLY A 288 -2.22 27.64 2.09
C GLY A 288 -1.27 26.57 2.63
N LEU A 289 -0.08 26.44 2.02
CA LEU A 289 1.10 25.88 2.69
C LEU A 289 2.33 26.77 2.41
N ASN A 290 2.22 28.06 2.74
CA ASN A 290 3.40 28.92 2.89
C ASN A 290 4.00 28.67 4.27
N VAL A 291 4.98 27.77 4.35
CA VAL A 291 5.96 27.76 5.43
C VAL A 291 7.25 28.32 4.84
N SER A 292 7.57 29.55 5.24
CA SER A 292 8.81 30.31 5.03
C SER A 292 9.77 29.81 3.93
N GLY A 293 9.82 30.54 2.82
CA GLY A 293 11.10 30.78 2.12
C GLY A 293 11.55 29.80 1.04
N SER A 294 10.73 28.86 0.57
CA SER A 294 11.01 28.16 -0.69
C SER A 294 9.80 28.09 -1.60
N ASP A 295 9.91 28.81 -2.70
CA ASP A 295 8.97 28.89 -3.81
C ASP A 295 8.98 27.56 -4.60
N SER A 296 8.31 26.49 -4.13
CA SER A 296 8.47 25.17 -4.81
C SER A 296 7.41 24.11 -4.47
N TYR A 297 6.13 24.46 -4.55
CA TYR A 297 5.07 23.48 -4.85
C TYR A 297 4.27 23.94 -6.09
N LEU A 298 4.12 25.25 -6.23
CA LEU A 298 3.23 25.92 -7.16
C LEU A 298 3.78 26.06 -8.60
N SER A 299 5.10 26.17 -8.77
CA SER A 299 5.70 26.43 -10.09
C SER A 299 5.88 25.17 -10.95
N ARG A 300 5.90 23.97 -10.34
CA ARG A 300 6.34 22.74 -11.02
C ARG A 300 5.21 21.87 -11.55
N ILE A 301 4.12 21.69 -10.80
CA ILE A 301 2.91 21.04 -11.34
C ILE A 301 2.33 21.88 -12.50
N ALA A 302 2.32 23.21 -12.37
CA ALA A 302 1.93 24.11 -13.45
C ALA A 302 2.97 24.19 -14.59
N GLY A 303 4.26 24.01 -14.30
CA GLY A 303 5.32 23.94 -15.29
C GLY A 303 5.26 22.68 -16.15
N TRP A 304 4.94 21.53 -15.54
CA TRP A 304 4.78 20.25 -16.22
C TRP A 304 3.54 20.20 -17.12
N LEU A 305 2.41 20.77 -16.66
CA LEU A 305 1.22 20.95 -17.49
C LEU A 305 1.46 21.86 -18.71
N ARG A 306 2.46 22.76 -18.67
CA ARG A 306 2.82 23.60 -19.82
C ARG A 306 3.81 22.92 -20.76
N SER A 307 4.70 22.06 -20.28
CA SER A 307 5.67 21.34 -21.13
C SER A 307 5.06 20.15 -21.88
N GLY A 308 3.95 19.57 -21.39
CA GLY A 308 3.18 18.53 -22.11
C GLY A 308 2.48 19.02 -23.39
N PHE A 309 2.34 20.34 -23.58
CA PHE A 309 1.75 20.95 -24.78
C PHE A 309 2.78 21.60 -25.72
N SER A 310 4.09 21.40 -25.50
CA SER A 310 5.13 21.93 -26.39
C SER A 310 6.06 20.86 -26.94
N THR A 311 5.53 19.71 -27.37
CA THR A 311 6.22 18.85 -28.35
C THR A 311 5.20 18.03 -29.14
N SER A 312 4.56 18.69 -30.09
CA SER A 312 4.14 18.13 -31.37
C SER A 312 3.95 19.31 -32.33
N ALA A 313 4.98 19.53 -33.14
CA ALA A 313 4.82 20.15 -34.45
C ALA A 313 4.19 19.12 -35.39
#